data_AF-D9UI01-F1
#
_entry.id   AF-D9UI01-F1
#
_cell.length_a   1.000
_cell.length_b   1.000
_cell.length_c   1.000
_cell.angle_alpha   90.00
_cell.angle_beta   90.00
_cell.angle_gamma   90.00
#
_symmetry.space_group_name_H-M   'P 1'
#
loop_
_entity.id
_entity.type
_entity.pdbx_description
1 polymer ?
#
loop_
_entity_poly.entity_id
_entity_poly.type
_entity_poly.pdbx_seq_one_letter_code
_entity_poly.pdbx_strand_id
1 'polypeptide(L)'
;MREVAARGTRIASICTGAFPLAATGLLDGLRATTHWAAAALLAETYPAVEVDPDVLHVDNGQFLTSAGAAAGLDLCLHLVRRDYGSAVAADAARLSVMPLEREGGQAQFIVAPWPATPRGAELEPLLAWLEAHLGEEVTVERMARQAGTSTRTLIRHFKEQTGTTPLRWLHRARVRRGQHLLETTGYSV
;
A
#
# COMPACT_ATOMS: atom_id res chain seq x y z
N MET A 1 11.06 14.70 22.42
CA MET A 1 9.98 13.70 22.37
C MET A 1 9.93 12.82 23.62
N ARG A 2 11.01 12.11 24.01
CA ARG A 2 11.01 11.28 25.25
C ARG A 2 10.56 12.03 26.52
N GLU A 3 11.05 13.25 26.73
CA GLU A 3 10.69 14.05 27.91
C GLU A 3 9.20 14.45 27.96
N VAL A 4 8.59 14.77 26.82
CA VAL A 4 7.14 15.12 26.77
C VAL A 4 6.28 13.86 26.89
N ALA A 5 6.73 12.74 26.32
CA ALA A 5 6.08 11.43 26.49
C ALA A 5 6.10 10.96 27.95
N ALA A 6 7.22 11.17 28.67
CA ALA A 6 7.29 10.85 30.10
C ALA A 6 6.27 11.65 30.95
N ARG A 7 5.79 12.79 30.45
CA ARG A 7 4.73 13.60 31.07
C ARG A 7 3.32 13.23 30.60
N GLY A 8 3.17 12.15 29.83
CA GLY A 8 1.87 11.70 29.31
C GLY A 8 1.38 12.49 28.09
N THR A 9 2.23 13.30 27.45
CA THR A 9 1.82 14.06 26.25
C THR A 9 1.63 13.11 25.07
N ARG A 10 0.44 13.15 24.46
CA ARG A 10 0.14 12.42 23.22
C ARG A 10 1.04 12.91 22.08
N ILE A 11 1.67 11.99 21.35
CA ILE A 11 2.53 12.29 20.20
C ILE A 11 1.96 11.61 18.97
N ALA A 12 1.68 12.39 17.94
CA ALA A 12 1.27 11.90 16.63
C ALA A 12 2.38 12.16 15.61
N SER A 13 2.65 11.20 14.73
CA SER A 13 3.50 11.39 13.56
C SER A 13 2.72 11.18 12.27
N ILE A 14 3.05 11.95 11.24
CA ILE A 14 2.44 11.85 9.91
C ILE A 14 3.51 11.44 8.90
N CYS A 15 3.18 10.49 8.02
CA CYS A 15 4.05 10.05 6.93
C CYS A 15 5.40 9.57 7.48
N THR A 16 6.51 9.97 6.85
CA THR A 16 7.87 9.65 7.28
C THR A 16 8.27 10.28 8.63
N GLY A 17 7.40 11.10 9.25
CA GLY A 17 7.56 11.51 10.65
C GLY A 17 7.59 10.34 11.63
N ALA A 18 7.17 9.15 11.22
CA ALA A 18 7.31 7.92 12.01
C ALA A 18 8.79 7.55 12.27
N PHE A 19 9.74 7.90 11.39
CA PHE A 19 11.18 7.61 11.56
C PHE A 19 11.78 8.29 12.80
N PRO A 20 11.72 9.63 12.96
CA PRO A 20 12.24 10.28 14.15
C PRO A 20 11.49 9.86 15.43
N LEU A 21 10.21 9.47 15.33
CA LEU A 21 9.48 8.91 16.48
C LEU A 21 10.00 7.51 16.84
N ALA A 22 10.20 6.63 15.87
CA ALA A 22 10.78 5.29 16.06
C ALA A 22 12.22 5.36 16.61
N ALA A 23 13.03 6.31 16.13
CA ALA A 23 14.39 6.55 16.63
C ALA A 23 14.44 6.87 18.14
N THR A 24 13.31 7.28 18.74
CA THR A 24 13.23 7.50 20.18
C THR A 24 13.00 6.21 20.99
N GLY A 25 12.71 5.08 20.37
CA GLY A 25 12.35 3.83 21.05
C GLY A 25 10.95 3.86 21.70
N LEU A 26 10.19 4.95 21.52
CA LEU A 26 8.83 5.07 22.07
C LEU A 26 7.80 4.21 21.31
N LEU A 27 8.17 3.68 20.14
CA LEU A 27 7.34 2.77 19.35
C LEU A 27 7.75 1.29 19.51
N ASP A 28 8.77 0.99 20.33
CA ASP A 28 9.25 -0.37 20.50
C ASP A 28 8.13 -1.26 21.11
N GLY A 29 7.84 -2.37 20.44
CA GLY A 29 6.75 -3.30 20.78
C GLY A 29 5.35 -2.78 20.44
N LEU A 30 5.22 -1.64 19.76
CA LEU A 30 3.94 -1.07 19.34
C LEU A 30 3.74 -1.20 17.84
N ARG A 31 2.46 -1.27 17.44
CA ARG A 31 2.07 -1.19 16.04
C ARG A 31 2.17 0.25 15.55
N ALA A 32 2.68 0.44 14.35
CA ALA A 32 2.82 1.76 13.73
C ALA A 32 2.61 1.67 12.23
N THR A 33 2.28 2.79 11.61
CA THR A 33 2.25 2.92 10.15
C THR A 33 3.05 4.14 9.70
N THR A 34 3.38 4.17 8.42
CA THR A 34 4.05 5.28 7.74
C THR A 34 3.57 5.29 6.29
N HIS A 35 4.07 6.20 5.47
CA HIS A 35 3.79 6.18 4.04
C HIS A 35 4.22 4.83 3.44
N TRP A 36 3.37 4.18 2.64
CA TRP A 36 3.60 2.84 2.08
C TRP A 36 4.99 2.68 1.44
N ALA A 37 5.43 3.68 0.68
CA ALA A 37 6.74 3.68 0.01
C ALA A 37 7.94 3.61 0.97
N ALA A 38 7.75 3.98 2.24
CA ALA A 38 8.78 3.99 3.28
C ALA A 38 8.55 2.91 4.36
N ALA A 39 7.48 2.12 4.28
CA ALA A 39 7.12 1.16 5.31
C ALA A 39 8.15 0.02 5.46
N ALA A 40 8.61 -0.54 4.33
CA ALA A 40 9.66 -1.57 4.34
C ALA A 40 10.95 -1.06 4.98
N LEU A 41 11.37 0.17 4.63
CA LEU A 41 12.56 0.80 5.21
C LEU A 41 12.41 1.05 6.71
N LEU A 42 11.22 1.50 7.16
CA LEU A 42 10.97 1.71 8.58
C LEU A 42 11.07 0.39 9.37
N ALA A 43 10.48 -0.68 8.84
CA ALA A 43 10.51 -2.01 9.45
C ALA A 43 11.93 -2.59 9.54
N GLU A 44 12.73 -2.39 8.48
CA GLU A 44 14.14 -2.80 8.45
C GLU A 44 14.99 -2.01 9.45
N THR A 45 14.77 -0.69 9.53
CA THR A 45 15.57 0.21 10.38
C THR A 45 15.23 0.04 11.87
N TYR A 46 13.97 -0.24 12.20
CA TYR A 46 13.47 -0.33 13.58
C TYR A 46 12.68 -1.65 13.78
N PRO A 47 13.37 -2.80 13.89
CA PRO A 47 12.71 -4.12 13.92
C PRO A 47 11.88 -4.39 15.18
N ALA A 48 12.01 -3.56 16.22
CA ALA A 48 11.17 -3.63 17.41
C ALA A 48 9.78 -3.02 17.19
N VAL A 49 9.56 -2.28 16.09
CA VAL A 49 8.27 -1.67 15.75
C VAL A 49 7.49 -2.62 14.84
N GLU A 50 6.22 -2.88 15.16
CA GLU A 50 5.33 -3.65 14.31
C GLU A 50 4.75 -2.74 13.21
N VAL A 51 5.46 -2.65 12.08
CA VAL A 51 5.06 -1.76 10.97
C VAL A 51 3.95 -2.38 10.13
N ASP A 52 2.81 -1.71 10.08
CA ASP A 52 1.65 -2.07 9.26
C ASP A 52 1.47 -1.07 8.11
N PRO A 53 1.77 -1.45 6.85
CA PRO A 53 1.60 -0.59 5.69
C PRO A 53 0.13 -0.48 5.22
N ASP A 54 -0.76 -1.35 5.70
CA ASP A 54 -2.11 -1.55 5.16
C ASP A 54 -3.19 -0.76 5.91
N VAL A 55 -2.79 0.27 6.65
CA VAL A 55 -3.70 1.16 7.39
C VAL A 55 -3.40 2.64 7.16
N LEU A 56 -4.43 3.48 7.30
CA LEU A 56 -4.27 4.93 7.23
C LEU A 56 -3.66 5.49 8.51
N HIS A 57 -4.03 4.96 9.67
CA HIS A 57 -3.42 5.34 10.94
C HIS A 57 -3.52 4.23 11.99
N VAL A 58 -2.64 4.33 12.99
CA VAL A 58 -2.63 3.49 14.19
C VAL A 58 -2.73 4.41 15.41
N ASP A 59 -3.59 4.05 16.37
CA ASP A 59 -3.73 4.73 17.66
C ASP A 59 -3.36 3.76 18.79
N ASN A 60 -2.20 3.97 19.44
CA ASN A 60 -1.76 3.22 20.63
C ASN A 60 -2.05 4.00 21.93
N GLY A 61 -3.06 4.86 21.93
CA GLY A 61 -3.42 5.72 23.05
C GLY A 61 -2.56 6.99 23.11
N GLN A 62 -1.29 6.84 23.52
CA GLN A 62 -0.35 7.96 23.66
C GLN A 62 0.46 8.23 22.37
N PHE A 63 0.78 7.17 21.61
CA PHE A 63 1.55 7.28 20.37
C PHE A 63 0.68 6.91 19.18
N LEU A 64 0.59 7.83 18.23
CA LEU A 64 -0.21 7.64 17.02
C LEU A 64 0.65 7.89 15.80
N THR A 65 0.39 7.14 14.75
CA THR A 65 1.12 7.26 13.50
C THR A 65 0.12 7.21 12.36
N SER A 66 0.26 8.08 11.36
CA SER A 66 -0.49 7.99 10.11
C SER A 66 0.42 7.72 8.92
N ALA A 67 -0.20 7.21 7.87
CA ALA A 67 0.35 7.12 6.54
C ALA A 67 0.59 8.52 5.92
N GLY A 68 0.53 8.61 4.59
CA GLY A 68 0.78 9.85 3.82
C GLY A 68 -0.14 11.04 4.13
N ALA A 69 0.07 12.15 3.42
CA ALA A 69 -0.54 13.45 3.71
C ALA A 69 -2.05 13.40 4.00
N ALA A 70 -2.84 12.75 3.15
CA ALA A 70 -4.29 12.65 3.34
C ALA A 70 -4.67 11.85 4.59
N ALA A 71 -3.89 10.82 4.94
CA ALA A 71 -4.10 10.01 6.14
C ALA A 71 -3.76 10.78 7.44
N GLY A 72 -2.87 11.78 7.34
CA GLY A 72 -2.62 12.70 8.44
C GLY A 72 -3.86 13.52 8.82
N LEU A 73 -4.66 13.94 7.83
CA LEU A 73 -5.93 14.62 8.09
C LEU A 73 -6.95 13.68 8.74
N ASP A 74 -7.02 12.41 8.31
CA ASP A 74 -7.88 11.42 8.95
C ASP A 74 -7.48 11.21 10.42
N LEU A 75 -6.17 11.13 10.71
CA LEU A 75 -5.67 11.02 12.09
C LEU A 75 -6.03 12.26 12.94
N CYS A 76 -5.91 13.47 12.38
CA CYS A 76 -6.33 14.69 13.06
C CYS A 76 -7.83 14.67 13.38
N LEU A 77 -8.68 14.27 12.43
CA LEU A 77 -10.13 14.17 12.66
C LEU A 77 -10.49 13.06 13.66
N HIS A 78 -9.76 11.94 13.66
CA HIS A 78 -9.87 10.89 14.68
C HIS A 78 -9.56 11.42 16.07
N LEU A 79 -8.49 12.20 16.22
CA LEU A 79 -8.13 12.84 17.49
C LEU A 79 -9.21 13.81 17.97
N VAL A 80 -9.71 14.68 17.09
CA VAL A 80 -10.80 15.61 17.42
C VAL A 80 -12.05 14.85 17.86
N ARG A 81 -12.40 13.75 17.18
CA ARG A 81 -13.53 12.90 17.55
C ARG A 81 -13.35 12.27 18.92
N ARG A 82 -12.16 11.77 19.23
CA ARG A 82 -11.84 11.13 20.51
C ARG A 82 -11.89 12.13 21.66
N ASP A 83 -11.44 13.35 21.44
CA ASP A 83 -11.32 14.36 22.50
C ASP A 83 -12.61 15.21 22.67
N TYR A 84 -13.38 15.43 21.59
CA TYR A 84 -14.51 16.37 21.57
C TYR A 84 -15.82 15.78 20.99
N GLY A 85 -15.82 14.51 20.60
CA GLY A 85 -17.00 13.80 20.08
C GLY A 85 -17.26 14.02 18.59
N SER A 86 -18.18 13.22 18.05
CA SER A 86 -18.45 13.13 16.61
C SER A 86 -19.00 14.42 15.99
N ALA A 87 -19.76 15.21 16.75
CA ALA A 87 -20.33 16.47 16.24
C ALA A 87 -19.24 17.51 15.92
N VAL A 88 -18.25 17.66 16.81
CA VAL A 88 -17.13 18.58 16.63
C VAL A 88 -16.20 18.09 15.51
N ALA A 89 -15.92 16.79 15.45
CA ALA A 89 -15.16 16.21 14.34
C ALA A 89 -15.84 16.42 12.98
N ALA A 90 -17.18 16.33 12.94
CA ALA A 90 -17.93 16.58 11.71
C ALA A 90 -17.88 18.03 11.25
N ASP A 91 -17.89 18.96 12.20
CA ASP A 91 -17.71 20.37 11.89
C ASP A 91 -16.30 20.69 11.39
N ALA A 92 -15.28 20.16 12.07
CA ALA A 92 -13.89 20.28 11.66
C ALA A 92 -13.63 19.70 10.26
N ALA A 93 -14.25 18.56 9.93
CA ALA A 93 -14.15 17.95 8.60
C ALA A 93 -14.76 18.86 7.52
N ARG A 94 -15.93 19.47 7.78
CA ARG A 94 -16.57 20.42 6.86
C ARG A 94 -15.70 21.65 6.62
N LEU A 95 -15.17 22.25 7.67
CA LEU A 95 -14.27 23.42 7.57
C LEU A 95 -12.96 23.08 6.85
N SER A 96 -12.50 21.84 6.97
CA SER A 96 -11.28 21.34 6.32
C SER A 96 -11.54 20.79 4.92
N VAL A 97 -12.77 20.85 4.40
CA VAL A 97 -13.17 20.31 3.09
C VAL A 97 -12.80 18.82 2.93
N MET A 98 -12.94 18.06 4.02
CA MET A 98 -12.62 16.64 4.08
C MET A 98 -13.88 15.78 4.14
N PRO A 99 -13.90 14.59 3.53
CA PRO A 99 -14.94 13.61 3.80
C PRO A 99 -14.89 13.22 5.29
N LEU A 100 -16.08 12.99 5.88
CA LEU A 100 -16.19 12.74 7.31
C LEU A 100 -15.53 11.42 7.75
N GLU A 101 -15.52 10.42 6.86
CA GLU A 101 -14.98 9.11 7.16
C GLU A 101 -14.15 8.52 6.02
N ARG A 102 -12.91 8.21 6.37
CA ARG A 102 -12.18 7.03 5.92
C ARG A 102 -11.79 6.29 7.19
N GLU A 103 -12.22 5.05 7.33
CA GLU A 103 -11.88 4.25 8.51
C GLU A 103 -10.36 4.08 8.60
N GLY A 104 -9.79 4.15 9.81
CA GLY A 104 -8.34 4.02 10.00
C GLY A 104 -7.76 2.70 9.48
N GLY A 105 -8.57 1.64 9.47
CA GLY A 105 -8.23 0.32 8.91
C GLY A 105 -8.32 0.21 7.39
N GLN A 106 -8.68 1.29 6.69
CA GLN A 106 -8.63 1.31 5.23
C GLN A 106 -7.18 1.21 4.74
N ALA A 107 -6.95 0.39 3.73
CA ALA A 107 -5.64 0.30 3.07
C ALA A 107 -5.25 1.62 2.39
N GLN A 108 -3.95 1.93 2.39
CA GLN A 108 -3.41 3.03 1.59
C GLN A 108 -3.67 2.77 0.09
N PHE A 109 -3.56 3.82 -0.74
CA PHE A 109 -3.49 3.67 -2.20
C PHE A 109 -2.14 3.09 -2.60
N ILE A 110 -1.91 1.83 -2.23
CA ILE A 110 -0.76 1.06 -2.66
C ILE A 110 -1.08 0.66 -4.10
N VAL A 111 -0.46 1.35 -5.07
CA VAL A 111 -0.30 0.75 -6.40
C VAL A 111 0.59 -0.45 -6.15
N ALA A 112 -0.02 -1.62 -5.97
CA ALA A 112 0.71 -2.86 -5.77
C ALA A 112 1.82 -2.87 -6.82
N PRO A 113 3.11 -2.97 -6.41
CA PRO A 113 4.19 -3.00 -7.36
C PRO A 113 3.80 -4.06 -8.37
N TRP A 114 3.72 -3.58 -9.61
CA TRP A 114 3.65 -4.34 -10.84
C TRP A 114 3.91 -5.81 -10.58
N PRO A 115 2.92 -6.73 -10.74
CA PRO A 115 2.88 -8.02 -10.04
C PRO A 115 4.29 -8.57 -9.97
N ALA A 116 4.92 -8.39 -8.79
CA ALA A 116 6.35 -8.57 -8.69
C ALA A 116 6.56 -10.05 -8.96
N THR A 117 7.11 -10.34 -10.12
CA THR A 117 7.51 -11.67 -10.52
C THR A 117 8.27 -12.23 -9.34
N PRO A 118 7.78 -13.28 -8.66
CA PRO A 118 8.52 -13.79 -7.52
C PRO A 118 9.88 -14.21 -8.07
N ARG A 119 10.94 -13.53 -7.64
CA ARG A 119 12.30 -13.80 -8.13
C ARG A 119 12.61 -15.28 -7.88
N GLY A 120 12.87 -16.03 -8.95
CA GLY A 120 13.09 -17.48 -8.89
C GLY A 120 11.85 -18.35 -9.11
N ALA A 121 10.70 -17.78 -9.49
CA ALA A 121 9.54 -18.56 -9.91
C ALA A 121 9.72 -19.08 -11.35
N GLU A 122 9.31 -20.33 -11.62
CA GLU A 122 9.36 -20.93 -12.97
C GLU A 122 8.69 -20.06 -14.06
N LEU A 123 7.74 -19.20 -13.68
CA LEU A 123 7.03 -18.31 -14.60
C LEU A 123 7.71 -16.97 -14.84
N GLU A 124 8.82 -16.67 -14.16
CA GLU A 124 9.46 -15.35 -14.28
C GLU A 124 9.83 -14.95 -15.71
N PRO A 125 10.46 -15.83 -16.51
CA PRO A 125 10.74 -15.53 -17.91
C PRO A 125 9.47 -15.31 -18.75
N LEU A 126 8.39 -16.04 -18.45
CA LEU A 126 7.12 -15.90 -19.17
C LEU A 126 6.43 -14.57 -18.83
N LEU A 127 6.42 -14.19 -17.57
CA LEU A 127 5.80 -12.94 -17.11
C LEU A 127 6.53 -11.73 -17.70
N ALA A 128 7.87 -11.72 -17.68
CA ALA A 128 8.67 -10.70 -18.35
C ALA A 128 8.39 -10.63 -19.86
N TRP A 129 8.27 -11.79 -20.52
CA TRP A 129 7.91 -11.84 -21.93
C TRP A 129 6.51 -11.27 -22.18
N LEU A 130 5.51 -11.61 -21.36
CA LEU A 130 4.15 -11.10 -21.51
C LEU A 130 4.08 -9.57 -21.38
N GLU A 131 4.87 -8.99 -20.48
CA GLU A 131 4.94 -7.53 -20.28
C GLU A 131 5.51 -6.80 -21.50
N ALA A 132 6.49 -7.39 -22.17
CA ALA A 132 7.03 -6.86 -23.40
C ALA A 132 6.06 -6.96 -24.60
N HIS A 133 5.07 -7.86 -24.54
CA HIS A 133 4.14 -8.14 -25.65
C HIS A 133 2.69 -7.79 -25.31
N LEU A 134 2.45 -6.87 -24.37
CA LEU A 134 1.10 -6.48 -23.96
C LEU A 134 0.23 -5.94 -25.10
N GLY A 135 0.84 -5.33 -26.13
CA GLY A 135 0.14 -4.78 -27.29
C GLY A 135 -0.24 -5.79 -28.38
N GLU A 136 0.19 -7.04 -28.27
CA GLU A 136 0.03 -8.04 -29.33
C GLU A 136 -1.12 -9.02 -29.08
N GLU A 137 -1.54 -9.79 -30.08
CA GLU A 137 -2.43 -10.92 -29.83
C GLU A 137 -1.65 -12.08 -29.19
N VAL A 138 -1.95 -12.38 -27.92
CA VAL A 138 -1.29 -13.43 -27.15
C VAL A 138 -2.33 -14.42 -26.64
N THR A 139 -2.33 -15.63 -27.21
CA THR A 139 -3.20 -16.74 -26.80
C THR A 139 -2.55 -17.62 -25.74
N VAL A 140 -3.34 -18.45 -25.06
CA VAL A 140 -2.82 -19.40 -24.05
C VAL A 140 -1.85 -20.41 -24.67
N GLU A 141 -2.07 -20.81 -25.92
CA GLU A 141 -1.19 -21.70 -26.68
C GLU A 141 0.15 -21.03 -26.94
N ARG A 142 0.15 -19.74 -27.29
CA ARG A 142 1.39 -18.96 -27.47
C ARG A 142 2.16 -18.85 -26.16
N MET A 143 1.47 -18.59 -25.05
CA MET A 143 2.07 -18.57 -23.71
C MET A 143 2.68 -19.93 -23.33
N ALA A 144 1.97 -21.02 -23.63
CA ALA A 144 2.41 -22.37 -23.29
C ALA A 144 3.66 -22.76 -24.09
N ARG A 145 3.70 -22.41 -25.39
CA ARG A 145 4.91 -22.57 -26.23
C ARG A 145 6.07 -21.76 -25.70
N GLN A 146 5.85 -20.50 -25.30
CA GLN A 146 6.90 -19.65 -24.74
C GLN A 146 7.46 -20.20 -23.42
N ALA A 147 6.61 -20.83 -22.60
CA ALA A 147 7.00 -21.46 -21.35
C ALA A 147 7.48 -22.91 -21.50
N GLY A 148 7.57 -23.45 -22.73
CA GLY A 148 8.00 -24.83 -22.98
C GLY A 148 7.10 -25.89 -22.34
N THR A 149 5.81 -25.61 -22.18
CA THR A 149 4.88 -26.46 -21.43
C THR A 149 3.54 -26.67 -22.15
N SER A 150 2.71 -27.59 -21.64
CA SER A 150 1.34 -27.76 -22.16
C SER A 150 0.42 -26.64 -21.67
N THR A 151 -0.65 -26.32 -22.40
CA THR A 151 -1.65 -25.33 -21.95
C THR A 151 -2.25 -25.66 -20.58
N ARG A 152 -2.49 -26.94 -20.32
CA ARG A 152 -3.01 -27.43 -19.03
C ARG A 152 -2.00 -27.19 -17.89
N THR A 153 -0.74 -27.53 -18.11
CA THR A 153 0.33 -27.34 -17.13
C THR A 153 0.55 -25.85 -16.86
N LEU A 154 0.57 -25.03 -17.93
CA LEU A 154 0.66 -23.58 -17.81
C LEU A 154 -0.47 -23.04 -16.92
N ILE A 155 -1.73 -23.32 -17.25
CA ILE A 155 -2.88 -22.78 -16.50
C ILE A 155 -2.79 -23.16 -15.02
N ARG A 156 -2.39 -24.40 -14.73
CA ARG A 156 -2.22 -24.88 -13.36
C ARG A 156 -1.11 -24.13 -12.62
N HIS A 157 0.11 -24.11 -13.16
CA HIS A 157 1.27 -23.43 -12.54
C HIS A 157 1.01 -21.92 -12.40
N PHE A 158 0.38 -21.31 -13.41
CA PHE A 158 0.05 -19.89 -13.40
C PHE A 158 -0.94 -19.56 -12.28
N LYS A 159 -1.97 -20.40 -12.08
CA LYS A 159 -2.91 -20.22 -10.98
C LYS A 159 -2.26 -20.46 -9.62
N GLU A 160 -1.40 -21.46 -9.49
CA GLU A 160 -0.66 -21.76 -8.26
C GLU A 160 0.27 -20.62 -7.84
N GLN A 161 0.99 -20.02 -8.80
CA GLN A 161 1.99 -18.99 -8.51
C GLN A 161 1.45 -17.55 -8.50
N THR A 162 0.40 -17.25 -9.29
CA THR A 162 -0.12 -15.88 -9.43
C THR A 162 -1.54 -15.69 -8.88
N GLY A 163 -2.20 -16.77 -8.43
CA GLY A 163 -3.58 -16.74 -7.94
C GLY A 163 -4.64 -16.51 -9.04
N THR A 164 -4.26 -16.47 -10.32
CA THR A 164 -5.17 -16.18 -11.44
C THR A 164 -4.83 -16.99 -12.70
N THR A 165 -5.70 -16.95 -13.71
CA THR A 165 -5.43 -17.56 -15.03
C THR A 165 -4.55 -16.64 -15.90
N PRO A 166 -3.81 -17.21 -16.88
CA PRO A 166 -2.92 -16.43 -17.75
C PRO A 166 -3.61 -15.29 -18.51
N LEU A 167 -4.79 -15.56 -19.11
CA LEU A 167 -5.53 -14.52 -19.85
C LEU A 167 -6.03 -13.41 -18.92
N ARG A 168 -6.54 -13.76 -17.73
CA ARG A 168 -7.01 -12.75 -16.77
C ARG A 168 -5.86 -11.89 -16.26
N TRP A 169 -4.68 -12.48 -16.09
CA TRP A 169 -3.46 -11.73 -15.77
C TRP A 169 -3.10 -10.77 -16.91
N LEU A 170 -3.07 -11.24 -18.16
CA LEU A 170 -2.75 -10.42 -19.33
C LEU A 170 -3.70 -9.24 -19.50
N HIS A 171 -5.01 -9.45 -19.35
CA HIS A 171 -5.99 -8.36 -19.43
C HIS A 171 -5.77 -7.31 -18.35
N ARG A 172 -5.48 -7.72 -17.11
CA ARG A 172 -5.17 -6.78 -16.02
C ARG A 172 -3.90 -5.99 -16.30
N ALA A 173 -2.86 -6.64 -16.81
CA ALA A 173 -1.61 -5.98 -17.19
C ALA A 173 -1.84 -4.93 -18.29
N ARG A 174 -2.66 -5.24 -19.30
CA ARG A 174 -3.05 -4.28 -20.35
C ARG A 174 -3.79 -3.07 -19.84
N VAL A 175 -4.81 -3.29 -18.99
CA VAL A 175 -5.58 -2.18 -18.40
C VAL A 175 -4.66 -1.27 -17.60
N ARG A 176 -3.79 -1.84 -16.76
CA ARG A 176 -2.81 -1.06 -15.97
C ARG A 176 -1.82 -0.31 -16.85
N ARG A 177 -1.34 -0.92 -17.95
CA ARG A 177 -0.47 -0.23 -18.91
C ARG A 177 -1.20 0.92 -19.59
N GLY A 178 -2.46 0.74 -19.96
CA GLY A 178 -3.31 1.80 -20.51
C GLY A 178 -3.49 2.96 -19.52
N GLN A 179 -3.84 2.65 -18.26
CA GLN A 179 -3.93 3.63 -17.18
C GLN A 179 -2.63 4.41 -17.02
N HIS A 180 -1.50 3.70 -16.90
CA HIS A 180 -0.19 4.34 -16.78
C HIS A 180 0.13 5.25 -17.97
N LEU A 181 -0.17 4.84 -19.21
CA LEU A 181 0.05 5.67 -20.39
C LEU A 181 -0.84 6.92 -20.37
N LEU A 182 -2.12 6.81 -19.99
CA LEU A 182 -3.02 7.97 -19.84
C LEU A 182 -2.58 8.91 -18.70
N GLU A 183 -2.03 8.37 -17.62
CA GLU A 183 -1.59 9.13 -16.44
C GLU A 183 -0.23 9.83 -16.64
N THR A 184 0.66 9.25 -17.44
CA THR A 184 2.07 9.72 -17.55
C THR A 184 2.42 10.36 -18.88
N THR A 185 1.49 10.36 -19.84
CA THR A 185 1.72 10.93 -21.17
C THR A 185 0.51 11.75 -21.62
N GLY A 186 0.63 12.44 -22.76
CA GLY A 186 -0.46 13.24 -23.33
C GLY A 186 -1.52 12.48 -24.11
N TYR A 187 -1.64 11.15 -23.97
CA TYR A 187 -2.71 10.41 -24.64
C TYR A 187 -4.07 10.80 -24.07
N SER A 188 -4.99 11.27 -24.93
CA SER A 188 -6.39 11.51 -24.58
C SER A 188 -7.25 10.28 -24.89
N VAL A 189 -8.34 10.10 -24.14
CA VAL A 189 -9.39 9.09 -24.38
C VAL A 189 -10.31 9.53 -25.52
#